data_AF-A0A953REC0-F1
#
_entry.id   AF-A0A953REC0-F1
#
_cell.length_a   1.000
_cell.length_b   1.000
_cell.length_c   1.000
_cell.angle_alpha   90.00
_cell.angle_beta   90.00
_cell.angle_gamma   90.00
#
_symmetry.space_group_name_H-M   'P 1'
#
loop_
_entity.id
_entity.type
_entity.pdbx_description
1 polymer ?
#
loop_
_entity_poly.entity_id
_entity_poly.type
_entity_poly.pdbx_seq_one_letter_code
_entity_poly.pdbx_strand_id
1 'polypeptide(L)'
;MKQHYSDEQVAQTTASALLAHEQAGDYNTVTDGQAFANLLARHLTEASRDVHFTMGYTRNVFPDFSKPPAPEFQARYRTAMEQANCTF
;
A
#
# COMPACT_ATOMS: atom_id res chain seq x y z
N MET A 1 5.75 4.24 9.12
CA MET A 1 5.16 3.07 9.82
C MET A 1 4.66 3.38 11.22
N LYS A 2 5.50 3.90 12.13
CA LYS A 2 5.15 4.08 13.56
C LYS A 2 3.86 4.84 13.90
N GLN A 3 3.37 5.72 13.01
CA GLN A 3 2.18 6.54 13.28
C GLN A 3 0.85 5.83 12.99
N HIS A 4 0.84 4.78 12.15
CA HIS A 4 -0.39 4.19 11.62
C HIS A 4 -0.41 2.67 11.62
N TYR A 5 0.68 2.03 12.06
CA TYR A 5 0.76 0.58 12.18
C TYR A 5 0.40 0.19 13.61
N SER A 6 -0.62 -0.67 13.76
CA SER A 6 -1.28 -0.92 15.05
C SER A 6 -0.37 -1.57 16.10
N ASP A 7 0.63 -2.34 15.68
CA ASP A 7 1.62 -2.94 16.58
C ASP A 7 2.93 -2.15 16.54
N GLU A 8 3.17 -1.34 17.57
CA GLU A 8 4.34 -0.47 17.65
C GLU A 8 5.67 -1.24 17.67
N GLN A 9 5.71 -2.42 18.31
CA GLN A 9 6.92 -3.22 18.43
C GLN A 9 7.28 -3.85 17.07
N VAL A 10 6.29 -4.39 16.37
CA VAL A 10 6.46 -4.89 14.99
C VAL A 10 6.86 -3.74 14.06
N ALA A 11 6.23 -2.56 14.19
CA ALA A 11 6.59 -1.38 13.40
C ALA A 11 8.04 -0.94 13.60
N GLN A 12 8.51 -0.92 14.85
CA GLN A 12 9.88 -0.56 15.20
C GLN A 12 10.88 -1.58 14.65
N THR A 13 10.60 -2.88 14.82
CA THR A 13 11.48 -3.96 14.37
C THR A 13 11.57 -3.98 12.84
N THR A 14 10.44 -3.83 12.16
CA THR A 14 10.36 -3.74 10.70
C THR A 14 11.14 -2.54 10.18
N ALA A 15 10.97 -1.36 10.78
CA ALA A 15 11.72 -0.16 10.39
C ALA A 15 13.23 -0.34 10.54
N SER A 16 13.69 -0.95 11.63
CA SER A 16 15.12 -1.24 11.84
C SER A 16 15.66 -2.24 10.81
N ALA A 17 14.91 -3.29 10.47
CA ALA A 17 15.31 -4.26 9.46
C ALA A 17 15.44 -3.62 8.06
N LEU A 18 14.48 -2.78 7.68
CA LEU A 18 14.54 -2.06 6.40
C LEU A 18 15.75 -1.11 6.32
N LEU A 19 16.08 -0.43 7.42
CA LEU A 19 17.27 0.41 7.50
C LEU A 19 18.56 -0.40 7.35
N ALA A 20 18.62 -1.61 7.91
CA ALA A 20 19.77 -2.49 7.74
C ALA A 20 19.98 -2.90 6.28
N HIS A 21 18.91 -3.24 5.55
CA HIS A 21 18.98 -3.52 4.11
C HIS A 21 19.45 -2.31 3.29
N GLU A 22 18.98 -1.11 3.64
CA GLU A 22 19.43 0.13 3.00
C GLU A 22 20.94 0.34 3.22
N GLN A 23 21.41 0.19 4.46
CA GLN A 23 22.82 0.35 4.82
C GLN A 23 23.72 -0.73 4.20
N ALA A 24 23.21 -1.94 4.00
CA ALA A 24 23.89 -3.01 3.27
C ALA A 24 23.98 -2.72 1.75
N GLY A 25 23.21 -1.75 1.26
CA GLY A 25 23.17 -1.37 -0.15
C GLY A 25 22.30 -2.28 -1.01
N ASP A 26 21.42 -3.08 -0.41
CA ASP A 26 20.55 -4.04 -1.11
C ASP A 26 19.60 -3.36 -2.12
N TYR A 27 19.35 -2.06 -1.93
CA TYR A 27 18.51 -1.25 -2.81
C TYR A 27 19.29 -0.47 -3.87
N ASN A 28 20.61 -0.35 -3.75
CA ASN A 28 21.42 0.55 -4.59
C ASN A 28 21.49 0.11 -6.06
N THR A 29 21.27 -1.17 -6.33
CA THR A 29 21.34 -1.76 -7.68
C THR A 29 19.99 -1.73 -8.41
N VAL A 30 18.91 -1.36 -7.71
CA VAL A 30 17.55 -1.42 -8.26
C VAL A 30 17.18 -0.09 -8.89
N THR A 31 17.09 -0.07 -10.22
CA THR A 31 16.81 1.15 -11.01
C THR A 31 15.37 1.24 -11.51
N ASP A 32 14.60 0.15 -11.42
CA ASP A 32 13.19 0.12 -11.78
C ASP A 32 12.30 0.26 -10.54
N GLY A 33 11.32 1.17 -10.60
CA GLY A 33 10.44 1.48 -9.47
C GLY A 33 9.53 0.33 -9.06
N GLN A 34 9.08 -0.50 -10.01
CA GLN A 34 8.26 -1.67 -9.71
C GLN A 34 9.11 -2.79 -9.08
N ALA A 35 10.33 -3.00 -9.58
CA ALA A 35 11.29 -3.92 -8.98
C ALA A 35 11.64 -3.50 -7.54
N PHE A 36 11.86 -2.20 -7.31
CA PHE A 36 12.10 -1.65 -5.98
C PHE A 36 10.91 -1.88 -5.05
N ALA A 37 9.70 -1.56 -5.48
CA ALA A 37 8.50 -1.77 -4.69
C ALA A 37 8.29 -3.26 -4.33
N ASN A 38 8.52 -4.17 -5.28
CA ASN A 38 8.43 -5.62 -5.05
C ASN A 38 9.50 -6.14 -4.10
N LEU A 39 10.72 -5.59 -4.15
CA LEU A 39 11.78 -5.94 -3.20
C LEU A 39 11.46 -5.43 -1.80
N LEU A 40 11.05 -4.17 -1.69
CA LEU A 40 10.65 -3.57 -0.43
C LEU A 40 9.46 -4.31 0.20
N ALA A 41 8.47 -4.71 -0.60
CA ALA A 41 7.33 -5.51 -0.14
C ALA A 41 7.79 -6.83 0.52
N ARG A 42 8.73 -7.53 -0.11
CA ARG A 42 9.28 -8.80 0.40
C ARG A 42 9.98 -8.61 1.73
N HIS A 43 10.92 -7.66 1.82
CA HIS A 43 11.62 -7.39 3.09
C HIS A 43 10.67 -6.95 4.20
N LEU A 44 9.61 -6.21 3.84
CA LEU A 44 8.62 -5.77 4.81
C LEU A 44 7.80 -6.95 5.34
N THR A 45 7.33 -7.86 4.48
CA THR A 45 6.65 -9.10 4.91
C THR A 45 7.57 -10.02 5.71
N GLU A 46 8.85 -10.16 5.33
CA GLU A 46 9.83 -10.96 6.06
C GLU A 46 10.08 -10.42 7.47
N ALA A 47 10.20 -9.10 7.60
CA ALA A 47 10.48 -8.45 8.88
C ALA A 47 9.25 -8.32 9.79
N SER A 48 8.07 -8.06 9.24
CA SER A 48 6.83 -7.91 10.02
C SER A 48 6.15 -9.24 10.32
N ARG A 49 6.37 -10.26 9.47
CA ARG A 49 5.58 -11.50 9.38
C ARG A 49 4.08 -11.27 9.18
N ASP A 50 3.70 -10.07 8.73
CA ASP A 50 2.33 -9.69 8.48
C ASP A 50 1.97 -9.92 7.02
N VAL A 51 1.11 -10.90 6.77
CA VAL A 51 0.60 -11.24 5.44
C VAL A 51 -0.45 -10.25 4.92
N HIS A 52 -0.96 -9.36 5.77
CA HIS A 52 -1.94 -8.34 5.36
C HIS A 52 -1.26 -7.08 4.83
N PHE A 53 0.06 -6.95 5.00
CA PHE A 53 0.77 -5.80 4.46
C PHE A 53 0.98 -5.96 2.95
N THR A 54 0.47 -5.00 2.18
CA THR A 54 0.67 -4.95 0.73
C THR A 54 1.35 -3.64 0.36
N MET A 55 2.38 -3.70 -0.49
CA MET A 55 3.00 -2.51 -1.07
C MET A 55 2.65 -2.43 -2.56
N GLY A 56 1.99 -1.33 -2.95
CA GLY A 56 1.66 -1.05 -4.34
C GLY A 56 2.54 0.04 -4.93
N TYR A 57 2.97 -0.13 -6.17
CA TYR A 57 3.61 0.94 -6.96
C TYR A 57 2.60 1.52 -7.96
N THR A 58 2.54 2.85 -8.03
CA THR A 58 1.80 3.57 -9.07
C THR A 58 2.66 4.71 -9.61
N ARG A 59 2.65 4.90 -10.94
CA ARG A 59 3.19 6.12 -11.57
C ARG A 59 2.20 7.28 -11.55
N ASN A 60 0.92 6.99 -11.36
CA ASN A 60 -0.15 7.97 -11.26
C ASN A 60 -0.27 8.47 -9.82
N VAL A 61 -0.65 9.74 -9.66
CA VAL A 61 -0.95 10.33 -8.36
C VAL A 61 -2.04 9.50 -7.68
N PHE A 62 -1.77 9.07 -6.45
CA PHE A 62 -2.74 8.32 -5.68
C PHE A 62 -3.95 9.23 -5.40
N PRO A 63 -5.19 8.78 -5.66
CA PRO A 63 -6.37 9.59 -5.39
C PRO A 63 -6.40 9.99 -3.91
N ASP A 64 -6.75 11.24 -3.64
CA ASP A 64 -6.97 11.71 -2.27
C ASP A 64 -8.32 11.16 -1.76
N PHE A 65 -8.25 10.01 -1.08
CA PHE A 65 -9.41 9.35 -0.49
C PHE A 65 -9.92 10.02 0.81
N SER A 66 -9.25 11.07 1.30
CA SER A 66 -9.77 11.84 2.43
C SER A 66 -10.97 12.71 2.04
N LYS A 67 -11.14 12.97 0.74
CA LYS A 67 -12.27 13.72 0.20
C LYS A 67 -13.41 12.76 -0.14
N PRO A 68 -14.64 13.06 0.28
CA PRO A 68 -15.79 12.30 -0.17
C PRO A 68 -15.91 12.39 -1.70
N PRO A 69 -16.38 11.33 -2.38
CA PRO A 69 -16.56 11.35 -3.82
C PRO A 69 -17.53 12.46 -4.20
N ALA A 70 -17.29 13.11 -5.35
CA ALA A 70 -18.19 14.13 -5.88
C ALA A 70 -19.64 13.60 -5.94
N PRO A 71 -20.66 14.42 -5.66
CA PRO A 71 -22.05 13.98 -5.61
C PRO A 71 -22.52 13.27 -6.90
N GLU A 72 -22.02 13.73 -8.05
CA GLU A 72 -22.26 13.11 -9.35
C GLU A 72 -21.73 11.66 -9.45
N PHE A 73 -20.58 11.37 -8.83
CA PHE A 73 -20.02 10.03 -8.80
C PHE A 73 -20.86 9.10 -7.93
N GLN A 74 -21.34 9.59 -6.77
CA GLN A 74 -22.22 8.83 -5.89
C GLN A 74 -23.57 8.52 -6.54
N ALA A 75 -24.15 9.49 -7.26
CA ALA A 75 -25.39 9.27 -8.00
C ALA A 75 -25.22 8.21 -9.09
N ARG A 76 -24.14 8.30 -9.88
CA ARG A 76 -23.81 7.29 -10.91
C ARG A 76 -23.60 5.90 -10.31
N TYR A 77 -22.86 5.80 -9.20
CA TYR A 77 -22.63 4.55 -8.51
C TYR A 77 -23.94 3.93 -7.99
N ARG A 78 -24.83 4.75 -7.41
CA ARG A 78 -26.15 4.30 -6.96
C ARG A 78 -26.97 3.72 -8.10
N THR A 79 -27.09 4.43 -9.22
CA THR A 79 -27.83 3.95 -10.40
C THR A 79 -27.25 2.65 -10.93
N ALA A 80 -25.92 2.51 -10.98
CA ALA A 80 -25.27 1.27 -11.42
C ALA A 80 -25.58 0.08 -10.49
N MET A 81 -25.57 0.30 -9.16
CA MET A 81 -25.92 -0.72 -8.17
C MET A 81 -27.40 -1.11 -8.24
N GLU A 82 -28.30 -0.15 -8.46
CA GLU A 82 -29.73 -0.42 -8.67
C GLU A 82 -29.95 -1.30 -9.92
N GLN A 83 -29.27 -0.98 -11.03
CA GLN A 83 -29.33 -1.79 -12.25
C GLN A 83 -28.77 -3.21 -12.05
N ALA A 84 -27.64 -3.34 -11.36
CA ALA A 84 -27.02 -4.64 -11.08
C ALA A 84 -27.83 -5.50 -10.08
N ASN A 85 -28.57 -4.88 -9.17
CA ASN A 85 -29.45 -5.61 -8.25
C ASN A 85 -30.78 -6.03 -8.90
N CYS A 86 -31.22 -5.33 -9.95
CA CYS A 86 -32.43 -5.65 -10.70
C CYS A 86 -32.24 -6.73 -11.79
N THR A 87 -31.07 -7.37 -11.91
CA THR A 87 -30.82 -8.48 -12.85
C THR A 87 -31.07 -9.88 -12.26
N PHE A 88 -32.01 -10.02 -11.31
CA PHE A 88 -32.50 -11.32 -10.80
C PHE A 88 -33.89 -11.64 -11.34
#